data_AF-A0A7L2IBQ7-F1
#
_entry.id   AF-A0A7L2IBQ7-F1
#
_cell.length_a   1.000
_cell.length_b   1.000
_cell.length_c   1.000
_cell.angle_alpha   90.00
_cell.angle_beta   90.00
_cell.angle_gamma   90.00
#
_symmetry.space_group_name_H-M   'P 1'
#
loop_
_entity.id
_entity.type
_entity.pdbx_description
1 polymer ?
#
loop_
_entity_poly.entity_id
_entity_poly.type
_entity_poly.pdbx_seq_one_letter_code
_entity_poly.pdbx_strand_id
1 'polypeptide(L)'
;CAPGRARSLLAIAAPVRFYRAPPLRRRPGPAPGNPEDPRTAARLYGRLGEASGVPVSQLWPNREQLRALEEEEREWEPSLQDMLAALDRREREEAQRRQEREELIARSLAAMPARISAWRQQRLQAREKARQDAERRQRLLAEAGLTGSGAGTTARAQALLQDLEQKQRREEKRRRRQEREEAARSAMAAAEAAAAAAARK
;
A
#
# COMPACT_ATOMS: atom_id res chain seq x y z
N CYS A 1 -78.44 -69.70 -80.76
CA CYS A 1 -78.43 -68.99 -79.47
C CYS A 1 -77.85 -67.59 -79.64
N ALA A 2 -78.46 -66.60 -78.99
CA ALA A 2 -78.34 -65.17 -79.22
C ALA A 2 -76.98 -64.53 -78.81
N PRO A 3 -76.64 -63.33 -79.31
CA PRO A 3 -75.32 -62.70 -79.17
C PRO A 3 -75.22 -61.76 -77.96
N GLY A 4 -74.08 -61.78 -77.26
CA GLY A 4 -73.81 -60.91 -76.11
C GLY A 4 -72.88 -59.74 -76.47
N ARG A 5 -73.44 -58.53 -76.49
CA ARG A 5 -72.75 -57.25 -76.73
C ARG A 5 -71.77 -56.86 -75.60
N ALA A 6 -70.65 -56.28 -76.05
CA ALA A 6 -69.69 -55.35 -75.45
C ALA A 6 -69.90 -54.87 -74.00
N ARG A 7 -68.78 -54.75 -73.27
CA ARG A 7 -68.44 -53.55 -72.49
C ARG A 7 -66.93 -53.34 -72.49
N SER A 8 -66.48 -52.39 -73.31
CA SER A 8 -65.18 -51.77 -73.23
C SER A 8 -65.06 -51.05 -71.88
N LEU A 9 -64.18 -51.55 -71.02
CA LEU A 9 -63.74 -50.79 -69.85
C LEU A 9 -62.70 -49.79 -70.33
N LEU A 10 -63.15 -48.59 -70.69
CA LEU A 10 -62.30 -47.42 -70.75
C LEU A 10 -61.68 -47.23 -69.34
N ALA A 11 -60.41 -47.60 -69.20
CA ALA A 11 -59.61 -47.16 -68.07
C ALA A 11 -59.49 -45.64 -68.15
N ILE A 12 -60.29 -44.93 -67.36
CA ILE A 12 -60.13 -43.49 -67.15
C ILE A 12 -58.82 -43.33 -66.38
N ALA A 13 -57.75 -43.02 -67.10
CA ALA A 13 -56.49 -42.59 -66.49
C ALA A 13 -56.76 -41.32 -65.69
N ALA A 14 -56.68 -41.41 -64.36
CA ALA A 14 -56.63 -40.22 -63.53
C ALA A 14 -55.38 -39.41 -63.93
N PRO A 15 -55.48 -38.08 -64.15
CA PRO A 15 -54.32 -37.30 -64.54
C PRO A 15 -53.30 -37.29 -63.38
N VAL A 16 -52.15 -37.92 -63.60
CA VAL A 16 -50.98 -37.79 -62.72
C VAL A 16 -50.58 -36.32 -62.78
N ARG A 17 -50.86 -35.57 -61.70
CA ARG A 17 -50.35 -34.21 -61.56
C ARG A 17 -48.82 -34.28 -61.50
N PHE A 18 -48.16 -33.85 -62.56
CA PHE A 18 -46.72 -33.61 -62.56
C PHE A 18 -46.44 -32.43 -61.61
N TYR A 19 -46.28 -32.71 -60.32
CA TYR A 19 -45.80 -31.72 -59.37
C TYR A 19 -44.32 -31.46 -59.65
N ARG A 20 -44.00 -30.36 -60.35
CA ARG A 20 -42.63 -29.87 -60.42
C ARG A 20 -42.28 -29.28 -59.07
N ALA A 21 -41.40 -29.95 -58.32
CA ALA A 21 -40.92 -29.42 -57.06
C ALA A 21 -40.29 -28.02 -57.28
N PRO A 22 -40.55 -27.04 -56.41
CA PRO A 22 -39.88 -25.75 -56.48
C PRO A 22 -38.36 -25.96 -56.35
N PRO A 23 -37.54 -25.14 -57.03
CA PRO A 23 -36.11 -25.30 -56.99
C PRO A 23 -35.60 -25.22 -55.55
N LEU A 24 -34.61 -26.06 -55.23
CA LEU A 24 -33.95 -26.04 -53.93
C LEU A 24 -33.39 -24.65 -53.67
N ARG A 25 -33.72 -24.05 -52.52
CA ARG A 25 -33.16 -22.77 -52.09
C ARG A 25 -31.69 -22.95 -51.78
N ARG A 26 -30.84 -22.71 -52.78
CA ARG A 26 -29.40 -22.54 -52.55
C ARG A 26 -29.23 -21.25 -51.77
N ARG A 27 -28.41 -21.28 -50.70
CA ARG A 27 -28.03 -20.04 -50.04
C ARG A 27 -27.33 -19.16 -51.09
N PRO A 28 -27.82 -17.93 -51.34
CA PRO A 28 -27.02 -16.98 -52.09
C PRO A 28 -25.68 -16.84 -51.37
N GLY A 29 -24.60 -16.69 -52.14
CA GLY A 29 -23.31 -16.34 -51.56
C GLY A 29 -23.45 -15.08 -50.68
N PRO A 30 -22.54 -14.87 -49.71
CA PRO A 30 -22.59 -13.66 -48.90
C PRO A 30 -22.67 -12.44 -49.82
N ALA A 31 -23.55 -11.49 -49.49
CA ALA A 31 -23.60 -10.22 -50.20
C ALA A 31 -22.18 -9.64 -50.23
N PRO A 32 -21.72 -9.07 -51.35
CA PRO A 32 -20.41 -8.45 -51.40
C PRO A 32 -20.41 -7.37 -50.31
N GLY A 33 -19.65 -7.61 -49.24
CA GLY A 33 -19.34 -6.54 -48.30
C GLY A 33 -18.43 -5.55 -49.00
N ASN A 34 -18.31 -4.34 -48.46
CA ASN A 34 -17.42 -3.34 -49.04
C ASN A 34 -16.00 -3.92 -49.14
N PRO A 35 -15.44 -4.11 -50.35
CA PRO A 35 -14.09 -4.67 -50.52
C PRO A 35 -13.00 -3.71 -50.04
N GLU A 36 -13.38 -2.46 -49.73
CA GLU A 36 -12.52 -1.42 -49.19
C GLU A 36 -12.21 -1.61 -47.70
N ASP A 37 -13.10 -2.29 -46.94
CA ASP A 37 -12.83 -2.59 -45.53
C ASP A 37 -11.86 -3.78 -45.43
N PRO A 38 -10.64 -3.59 -44.88
CA PRO A 38 -9.60 -4.62 -44.84
C PRO A 38 -10.04 -5.87 -44.07
N ARG A 39 -10.91 -5.73 -43.06
CA ARG A 39 -11.42 -6.86 -42.27
C ARG A 39 -12.35 -7.75 -43.10
N THR A 40 -13.19 -7.12 -43.91
CA THR A 40 -14.11 -7.81 -44.80
C THR A 40 -13.36 -8.46 -45.97
N ALA A 41 -12.36 -7.78 -46.51
CA ALA A 41 -11.46 -8.29 -47.54
C ALA A 41 -10.66 -9.52 -47.06
N ALA A 42 -10.06 -9.47 -45.87
CA ALA A 42 -9.35 -10.59 -45.27
C ALA A 42 -10.26 -11.80 -45.01
N ARG A 43 -11.51 -11.56 -44.57
CA ARG A 43 -12.49 -12.62 -44.34
C ARG A 43 -12.92 -13.32 -45.64
N LEU A 44 -13.04 -12.58 -46.74
CA LEU A 44 -13.37 -13.15 -48.05
C LEU A 44 -12.19 -13.92 -48.63
N TYR A 45 -10.98 -13.37 -48.56
CA TYR A 45 -9.76 -14.04 -48.99
C TYR A 45 -9.51 -15.33 -48.20
N GLY A 46 -9.69 -15.33 -46.88
CA GLY A 46 -9.57 -16.56 -46.08
C GLY A 46 -10.60 -17.65 -46.41
N ARG A 47 -11.76 -17.30 -47.02
CA ARG A 47 -12.81 -18.26 -47.40
C ARG A 47 -12.69 -18.77 -48.83
N LEU A 48 -12.33 -17.89 -49.76
CA LEU A 48 -12.37 -18.15 -51.19
C LEU A 48 -10.96 -18.16 -51.83
N GLY A 49 -9.93 -17.82 -51.06
CA GLY A 49 -8.56 -17.68 -51.54
C GLY A 49 -8.45 -16.59 -52.61
N GLU A 50 -7.60 -16.82 -53.61
CA GLU A 50 -7.41 -15.94 -54.76
C GLU A 50 -8.69 -15.74 -55.60
N ALA A 51 -9.63 -16.69 -55.54
CA ALA A 51 -10.90 -16.57 -56.25
C ALA A 51 -11.77 -15.40 -55.73
N SER A 52 -11.43 -14.83 -54.56
CA SER A 52 -12.06 -13.62 -54.03
C SER A 52 -11.68 -12.34 -54.79
N GLY A 53 -10.60 -12.35 -55.59
CA GLY A 53 -10.10 -11.17 -56.31
C GLY A 53 -9.52 -10.07 -55.41
N VAL A 54 -9.36 -10.33 -54.11
CA VAL A 54 -8.75 -9.37 -53.17
C VAL A 54 -7.23 -9.36 -53.35
N PRO A 55 -6.59 -8.19 -53.57
CA PRO A 55 -5.14 -8.12 -53.69
C PRO A 55 -4.47 -8.42 -52.35
N VAL A 56 -3.46 -9.31 -52.36
CA VAL A 56 -2.75 -9.74 -51.15
C VAL A 56 -2.08 -8.58 -50.41
N SER A 57 -1.64 -7.55 -51.13
CA SER A 57 -1.02 -6.35 -50.55
C SER A 57 -1.96 -5.57 -49.62
N GLN A 58 -3.28 -5.66 -49.82
CA GLN A 58 -4.29 -4.99 -48.99
C GLN A 58 -4.55 -5.74 -47.67
N LEU A 59 -4.10 -6.99 -47.54
CA LEU A 59 -4.27 -7.79 -46.33
C LEU A 59 -3.29 -7.40 -45.22
N TRP A 60 -2.14 -6.85 -45.61
CA TRP A 60 -1.12 -6.40 -44.67
C TRP A 60 -1.39 -4.95 -44.23
N PRO A 61 -0.98 -4.56 -43.01
CA PRO A 61 -1.12 -3.19 -42.56
C PRO A 61 -0.45 -2.20 -43.51
N ASN A 62 -1.10 -1.05 -43.71
CA ASN A 62 -0.46 0.06 -44.40
C ASN A 62 0.72 0.61 -43.57
N ARG A 63 1.64 1.32 -44.21
CA ARG A 63 2.84 1.87 -43.52
C ARG A 63 2.52 2.72 -42.29
N GLU A 64 1.42 3.48 -42.34
CA GLU A 64 0.96 4.29 -41.21
C GLU A 64 0.42 3.42 -40.07
N GLN A 65 -0.34 2.38 -40.40
CA GLN A 65 -0.87 1.42 -39.43
C GLN A 65 0.27 0.62 -38.78
N LEU A 66 1.27 0.22 -39.56
CA LEU A 66 2.45 -0.48 -39.04
C LEU A 66 3.21 0.40 -38.05
N ARG A 67 3.41 1.68 -38.36
CA ARG A 67 4.06 2.62 -37.43
C ARG A 67 3.26 2.81 -36.14
N ALA A 68 1.94 2.95 -36.24
CA ALA A 68 1.08 3.06 -35.06
C ALA A 68 1.18 1.80 -34.18
N LEU A 69 1.20 0.61 -34.78
CA LEU A 69 1.40 -0.64 -34.06
C LEU A 69 2.79 -0.73 -33.42
N GLU A 70 3.86 -0.35 -34.13
CA GLU A 70 5.22 -0.31 -33.57
C GLU A 70 5.34 0.69 -32.40
N GLU A 71 4.64 1.81 -32.47
CA GLU A 71 4.60 2.83 -31.40
C GLU A 71 3.83 2.30 -30.18
N GLU A 72 2.68 1.64 -30.40
CA GLU A 72 1.92 0.98 -29.34
C GLU A 72 2.74 -0.14 -28.67
N GLU A 73 3.39 -1.00 -29.45
CA GLU A 73 4.27 -2.06 -28.93
C GLU A 73 5.42 -1.46 -28.12
N ARG A 74 6.07 -0.40 -28.58
CA ARG A 74 7.17 0.23 -27.81
C ARG A 74 6.71 0.87 -26.51
N GLU A 75 5.50 1.42 -26.48
CA GLU A 75 4.95 2.06 -25.27
C GLU A 75 4.54 1.01 -24.23
N TRP A 76 3.90 -0.08 -24.67
CA TRP A 76 3.29 -1.06 -23.76
C TRP A 76 4.14 -2.31 -23.54
N GLU A 77 4.98 -2.69 -24.49
CA GLU A 77 5.82 -3.89 -24.48
C GLU A 77 7.30 -3.50 -24.45
N PRO A 78 7.86 -3.25 -23.24
CA PRO A 78 9.28 -2.93 -23.11
C PRO A 78 10.16 -4.08 -23.59
N SER A 79 11.40 -3.76 -23.97
CA SER A 79 12.34 -4.80 -24.37
C SER A 79 12.69 -5.71 -23.18
N LEU A 80 13.06 -6.95 -23.48
CA LEU A 80 13.52 -7.90 -22.46
C LEU A 80 14.69 -7.35 -21.64
N GLN A 81 15.59 -6.60 -22.27
CA GLN A 81 16.74 -6.00 -21.61
C GLN A 81 16.31 -4.94 -20.59
N ASP A 82 15.31 -4.12 -20.93
CA ASP A 82 14.76 -3.10 -20.02
C ASP A 82 14.06 -3.74 -18.83
N MET A 83 13.31 -4.82 -19.06
CA MET A 83 12.67 -5.58 -17.97
C MET A 83 13.70 -6.19 -17.02
N LEU A 84 14.76 -6.81 -17.54
CA LEU A 84 15.85 -7.36 -16.72
C LEU A 84 16.56 -6.26 -15.93
N ALA A 85 16.88 -5.14 -16.57
CA ALA A 85 17.50 -4.01 -15.88
C ALA A 85 16.61 -3.42 -14.78
N ALA A 86 15.28 -3.39 -14.98
CA ALA A 86 14.33 -2.96 -13.97
C ALA A 86 14.26 -3.94 -12.78
N LEU A 87 14.30 -5.24 -13.04
CA LEU A 87 14.36 -6.27 -11.99
C LEU A 87 15.65 -6.16 -11.18
N ASP A 88 16.81 -6.06 -11.84
CA ASP A 88 18.11 -5.89 -11.18
C ASP A 88 18.13 -4.65 -10.27
N ARG A 89 17.52 -3.54 -10.71
CA ARG A 89 17.41 -2.32 -9.89
C ARG A 89 16.54 -2.58 -8.65
N ARG A 90 15.37 -3.19 -8.82
CA ARG A 90 14.48 -3.53 -7.71
C ARG A 90 15.14 -4.46 -6.70
N GLU A 91 15.84 -5.48 -7.17
CA GLU A 91 16.55 -6.41 -6.30
C GLU A 91 17.66 -5.72 -5.49
N ARG A 92 18.41 -4.80 -6.10
CA ARG A 92 19.43 -4.01 -5.40
C ARG A 92 18.82 -3.10 -4.34
N GLU A 93 17.73 -2.40 -4.67
CA GLU A 93 17.03 -1.55 -3.71
C GLU A 93 16.47 -2.35 -2.53
N GLU A 94 15.88 -3.52 -2.80
CA GLU A 94 15.42 -4.42 -1.74
C GLU A 94 16.57 -4.94 -0.88
N ALA A 95 17.69 -5.33 -1.49
CA ALA A 95 18.87 -5.79 -0.77
C ALA A 95 19.43 -4.69 0.15
N GLN A 96 19.52 -3.45 -0.34
CA GLN A 96 19.94 -2.29 0.45
C GLN A 96 19.00 -2.05 1.64
N ARG A 97 17.68 -2.04 1.40
CA ARG A 97 16.70 -1.88 2.49
C ARG A 97 16.78 -2.99 3.53
N ARG A 98 17.06 -4.23 3.12
CA ARG A 98 17.26 -5.36 4.04
C ARG A 98 18.52 -5.14 4.89
N GLN A 99 19.63 -4.75 4.26
CA GLN A 99 20.88 -4.46 4.96
C GLN A 99 20.72 -3.31 5.96
N GLU A 100 20.15 -2.17 5.56
CA GLU A 100 19.89 -1.04 6.45
C GLU A 100 19.03 -1.45 7.66
N ARG A 101 18.00 -2.26 7.42
CA ARG A 101 17.14 -2.77 8.49
C ARG A 101 17.92 -3.68 9.44
N GLU A 102 18.74 -4.59 8.91
CA GLU A 102 19.57 -5.49 9.70
C GLU A 102 20.60 -4.72 10.54
N GLU A 103 21.24 -3.70 9.98
CA GLU A 103 22.18 -2.82 10.70
C GLU A 103 21.49 -2.07 11.84
N LEU A 104 20.29 -1.52 11.61
CA LEU A 104 19.50 -0.84 12.64
C LEU A 104 19.11 -1.80 13.77
N ILE A 105 18.71 -3.03 13.42
CA ILE A 105 18.41 -4.07 14.40
C ILE A 105 19.67 -4.43 15.19
N ALA A 106 20.79 -4.68 14.52
CA ALA A 106 22.06 -5.03 15.15
C ALA A 106 22.54 -3.93 16.12
N ARG A 107 22.49 -2.65 15.70
CA ARG A 107 22.82 -1.50 16.55
C ARG A 107 21.89 -1.41 17.76
N SER A 108 20.60 -1.64 17.56
CA SER A 108 19.61 -1.61 18.63
C SER A 108 19.80 -2.74 19.63
N LEU A 109 20.08 -3.96 19.14
CA LEU A 109 20.39 -5.12 19.95
C LEU A 109 21.70 -4.93 20.73
N ALA A 110 22.74 -4.36 20.12
CA ALA A 110 23.99 -4.05 20.80
C ALA A 110 23.81 -3.04 21.95
N ALA A 111 22.93 -2.04 21.77
CA ALA A 111 22.62 -1.06 22.82
C ALA A 111 21.65 -1.59 23.91
N MET A 112 20.95 -2.69 23.65
CA MET A 112 19.88 -3.19 24.50
C MET A 112 20.37 -3.64 25.90
N PRO A 113 21.48 -4.38 26.07
CA PRO A 113 21.99 -4.75 27.40
C PRO A 113 22.25 -3.55 28.32
N ALA A 114 22.85 -2.48 27.79
CA ALA A 114 23.11 -1.26 28.54
C ALA A 114 21.80 -0.53 28.94
N ARG A 115 20.79 -0.55 28.07
CA ARG A 115 19.46 -0.01 28.41
C ARG A 115 18.78 -0.84 29.50
N ILE A 116 18.88 -2.17 29.45
CA ILE A 116 18.34 -3.05 30.49
C ILE A 116 19.03 -2.78 31.83
N SER A 117 20.35 -2.66 31.88
CA SER A 117 21.07 -2.39 33.13
C SER A 117 20.68 -1.03 33.72
N ALA A 118 20.61 0.01 32.88
CA ALA A 118 20.14 1.33 33.31
C ALA A 118 18.72 1.28 33.87
N TRP A 119 17.79 0.59 33.19
CA TRP A 119 16.42 0.42 33.68
C TRP A 119 16.35 -0.33 35.02
N ARG A 120 17.13 -1.41 35.16
CA ARG A 120 17.21 -2.16 36.44
C ARG A 120 17.73 -1.27 37.57
N GLN A 121 18.78 -0.49 37.32
CA GLN A 121 19.33 0.46 38.30
C GLN A 121 18.30 1.53 38.68
N GLN A 122 17.63 2.14 37.70
CA GLN A 122 16.57 3.12 37.96
C GLN A 122 15.44 2.53 38.82
N ARG A 123 15.07 1.27 38.56
CA ARG A 123 14.02 0.58 39.32
C ARG A 123 14.46 0.29 40.77
N LEU A 124 15.72 -0.03 41.01
CA LEU A 124 16.26 -0.18 42.36
C LEU A 124 16.30 1.17 43.09
N GLN A 125 16.82 2.21 42.44
CA GLN A 125 16.85 3.57 43.01
C GLN A 125 15.45 4.08 43.34
N ALA A 126 14.47 3.83 42.48
CA ALA A 126 13.08 4.20 42.74
C ALA A 126 12.51 3.45 43.96
N ARG A 127 12.86 2.18 44.14
CA ARG A 127 12.46 1.39 45.31
C ARG A 127 13.11 1.90 46.59
N GLU A 128 14.39 2.23 46.56
CA GLU A 128 15.11 2.79 47.71
C GLU A 128 14.54 4.15 48.10
N LYS A 129 14.30 5.05 47.14
CA LYS A 129 13.64 6.33 47.37
C LYS A 129 12.25 6.14 47.98
N ALA A 130 11.44 5.22 47.45
CA ALA A 130 10.13 4.91 48.00
C ALA A 130 10.19 4.39 49.44
N ARG A 131 11.22 3.59 49.79
CA ARG A 131 11.45 3.13 51.17
C ARG A 131 11.84 4.31 52.07
N GLN A 132 12.79 5.14 51.65
CA GLN A 132 13.20 6.33 52.40
C GLN A 132 12.03 7.29 52.61
N ASP A 133 11.20 7.49 51.59
CA ASP A 133 10.03 8.35 51.68
C ASP A 133 8.95 7.74 52.58
N ALA A 134 8.78 6.41 52.57
CA ALA A 134 7.90 5.72 53.50
C ALA A 134 8.39 5.85 54.95
N GLU A 135 9.68 5.65 55.20
CA GLU A 135 10.30 5.84 56.52
C GLU A 135 10.19 7.28 57.00
N ARG A 136 10.46 8.26 56.13
CA ARG A 136 10.28 9.69 56.42
C ARG A 136 8.83 10.01 56.78
N ARG A 137 7.87 9.50 55.99
CA ARG A 137 6.44 9.66 56.26
C ARG A 137 6.06 9.04 57.60
N GLN A 138 6.56 7.84 57.92
CA GLN A 138 6.32 7.18 59.21
C GLN A 138 6.87 7.99 60.38
N ARG A 139 8.09 8.53 60.26
CA ARG A 139 8.69 9.41 61.28
C ARG A 139 7.84 10.65 61.54
N LEU A 140 7.37 11.32 60.48
CA LEU A 140 6.52 12.50 60.59
C LEU A 140 5.15 12.20 61.22
N LEU A 141 4.56 11.05 60.89
CA LEU A 141 3.31 10.60 61.52
C LEU A 141 3.51 10.30 63.01
N ALA A 142 4.65 9.73 63.38
CA ALA A 142 5.00 9.47 64.78
C ALA A 142 5.23 10.77 65.57
N GLU A 143 5.95 11.74 65.00
CA GLU A 143 6.13 13.09 65.60
C GLU A 143 4.80 13.82 65.81
N ALA A 144 3.83 13.61 64.91
CA ALA A 144 2.48 14.15 65.03
C ALA A 144 1.58 13.40 66.04
N GLY A 145 2.10 12.35 66.69
CA GLY A 145 1.36 11.49 67.63
C GLY A 145 0.31 10.59 66.97
N LEU A 146 0.35 10.46 65.63
CA LEU A 146 -0.58 9.64 64.85
C LEU A 146 0.06 8.27 64.57
N THR A 147 0.22 7.45 65.61
CA THR A 147 0.75 6.08 65.52
C THR A 147 -0.39 5.06 65.63
N GLY A 148 -0.63 4.26 64.57
CA GLY A 148 -1.64 3.21 64.58
C GLY A 148 -2.13 2.80 63.19
N SER A 149 -2.93 1.72 63.12
CA SER A 149 -3.58 1.27 61.89
C SER A 149 -4.53 2.36 61.38
N GLY A 150 -4.32 2.84 60.15
CA GLY A 150 -5.11 3.92 59.55
C GLY A 150 -4.61 5.35 59.83
N ALA A 151 -3.48 5.52 60.52
CA ALA A 151 -2.92 6.85 60.79
C ALA A 151 -2.66 7.67 59.51
N GLY A 152 -2.16 7.03 58.45
CA GLY A 152 -1.90 7.67 57.16
C GLY A 152 -3.16 8.04 56.36
N THR A 153 -4.32 7.49 56.70
CA THR A 153 -5.61 7.77 56.05
C THR A 153 -6.44 8.82 56.78
N THR A 154 -6.01 9.26 57.96
CA THR A 154 -6.72 10.31 58.70
C THR A 154 -6.60 11.66 57.99
N ALA A 155 -7.69 12.46 58.00
CA ALA A 155 -7.71 13.77 57.37
C ALA A 155 -6.60 14.72 57.89
N ARG A 156 -6.26 14.60 59.17
CA ARG A 156 -5.17 15.37 59.81
C ARG A 156 -3.79 14.99 59.28
N ALA A 157 -3.52 13.69 59.09
CA ALA A 157 -2.27 13.22 58.49
C ALA A 157 -2.14 13.64 57.02
N GLN A 158 -3.24 13.56 56.26
CA GLN A 158 -3.27 13.98 54.86
C GLN A 158 -3.03 15.49 54.71
N ALA A 159 -3.63 16.32 55.58
CA ALA A 159 -3.39 17.76 55.59
C ALA A 159 -1.92 18.11 55.88
N LEU A 160 -1.32 17.45 56.88
CA LEU A 160 0.11 17.64 57.22
C LEU A 160 1.04 17.27 56.06
N LEU A 161 0.78 16.15 55.37
CA LEU A 161 1.57 15.75 54.20
C LEU A 161 1.41 16.74 53.04
N GLN A 162 0.20 17.23 52.79
CA GLN A 162 -0.08 18.22 51.74
C GLN A 162 0.62 19.56 52.02
N ASP A 163 0.63 20.03 53.27
CA ASP A 163 1.31 21.28 53.64
C ASP A 163 2.82 21.19 53.43
N LEU A 164 3.43 20.03 53.70
CA LEU A 164 4.85 19.78 53.43
C LEU A 164 5.14 19.70 51.93
N GLU A 165 4.30 19.04 51.14
CA GLU A 165 4.43 19.03 49.68
C GLU A 165 4.32 20.44 49.10
N GLN A 166 3.44 21.28 49.64
CA GLN A 166 3.33 22.68 49.23
C GLN A 166 4.58 23.49 49.60
N LYS A 167 5.15 23.29 50.79
CA LYS A 167 6.40 23.95 51.21
C LYS A 167 7.57 23.53 50.32
N GLN A 168 7.74 22.24 50.05
CA GLN A 168 8.79 21.73 49.16
C GLN A 168 8.64 22.26 47.73
N ARG A 169 7.43 22.26 47.17
CA ARG A 169 7.17 22.85 45.85
C ARG A 169 7.48 24.34 45.78
N ARG A 170 7.22 25.09 46.87
CA ARG A 170 7.56 26.52 46.96
C ARG A 170 9.07 26.73 47.03
N GLU A 171 9.78 25.91 47.79
CA GLU A 171 11.24 25.95 47.89
C GLU A 171 11.93 25.55 46.58
N GLU A 172 11.48 24.50 45.91
CA GLU A 172 12.00 24.11 44.60
C GLU A 172 11.76 25.18 43.54
N LYS A 173 10.59 25.81 43.53
CA LYS A 173 10.31 26.94 42.63
C LYS A 173 11.25 28.12 42.90
N ARG A 174 11.54 28.40 44.19
CA ARG A 174 12.49 29.45 44.58
C ARG A 174 13.92 29.10 44.15
N ARG A 175 14.38 27.88 44.38
CA ARG A 175 15.70 27.38 43.95
C ARG A 175 15.85 27.42 42.43
N ARG A 176 14.88 26.90 41.68
CA ARG A 176 14.89 26.97 40.20
C ARG A 176 14.90 28.40 39.67
N ARG A 177 14.26 29.34 40.37
CA ARG A 177 14.29 30.75 40.01
C ARG A 177 15.67 31.35 40.28
N GLN A 178 16.27 31.05 41.43
CA GLN A 178 17.64 31.46 41.78
C GLN A 178 18.66 30.90 40.79
N GLU A 179 18.60 29.60 40.46
CA GLU A 179 19.46 28.97 39.46
C GLU A 179 19.33 29.61 38.07
N ARG A 180 18.11 30.01 37.67
CA ARG A 180 17.88 30.73 36.40
C ARG A 180 18.46 32.15 36.43
N GLU A 181 18.30 32.85 37.55
CA GLU A 181 18.87 34.19 37.75
C GLU A 181 20.41 34.13 37.79
N GLU A 182 21.00 33.11 38.40
CA GLU A 182 22.44 32.84 38.43
C GLU A 182 22.98 32.41 37.06
N ALA A 183 22.25 31.57 36.32
CA ALA A 183 22.58 31.20 34.94
C ALA A 183 22.52 32.42 34.00
N ALA A 184 21.52 33.31 34.16
CA ALA A 184 21.44 34.54 33.40
C ALA A 184 22.58 35.51 33.75
N ARG A 185 22.91 35.66 35.04
CA ARG A 185 24.05 36.48 35.49
C ARG A 185 25.39 35.96 35.00
N SER A 186 25.61 34.63 35.04
CA SER A 186 26.83 34.01 34.52
C SER A 186 26.91 34.06 32.99
N ALA A 187 25.80 33.96 32.27
CA ALA A 187 25.75 34.18 30.83
C ALA A 187 26.06 35.64 30.44
N MET A 188 25.54 36.62 31.19
CA MET A 188 25.85 38.04 30.97
C MET A 188 27.32 38.35 31.30
N ALA A 189 27.87 37.81 32.40
CA ALA A 189 29.29 37.94 32.72
C ALA A 189 30.20 37.26 31.69
N ALA A 190 29.80 36.11 31.14
CA ALA A 190 30.52 35.45 30.05
C ALA A 190 30.47 36.26 28.74
N ALA A 191 29.33 36.89 28.43
CA ALA A 191 29.17 37.78 27.29
C ALA A 191 30.01 39.08 27.44
N GLU A 192 30.04 39.67 28.63
CA GLU A 192 30.88 40.83 28.95
C GLU A 192 32.37 40.50 28.90
N ALA A 193 32.78 39.33 29.40
CA ALA A 193 34.16 38.84 29.28
C ALA A 193 34.55 38.58 27.81
N ALA A 194 33.64 38.03 27.00
CA ALA A 194 33.85 37.85 25.57
C ALA A 194 33.95 39.19 24.82
N ALA A 195 33.14 40.19 25.18
CA ALA A 195 33.19 41.54 24.62
C ALA A 195 34.48 42.30 25.01
N ALA A 196 34.93 42.17 26.25
CA ALA A 196 36.19 42.77 26.71
C ALA A 196 37.43 42.09 26.09
N ALA A 197 37.36 40.79 25.81
CA ALA A 197 38.42 40.07 25.08
C ALA A 197 38.45 40.44 23.58
N ALA A 198 37.30 40.77 22.99
CA ALA A 198 37.22 41.25 21.61
C ALA A 198 37.74 42.69 21.44
N ALA A 199 37.59 43.55 22.46
CA ALA A 199 38.08 44.94 22.46
C ALA A 199 39.58 45.08 22.79
N ARG A 200 40.25 44.01 23.23
CA ARG A 200 41.70 43.97 23.51
C ARG A 200 42.53 43.37 22.36
N LYS A 201 41.88 42.95 21.27
CA LYS A 201 42.51 42.57 19.99
C LYS A 201 42.42 43.74 19.03
#